data_AF-A0A6I4TU11-F1
#
_entry.id   AF-A0A6I4TU11-F1
#
_cell.length_a   1.000
_cell.length_b   1.000
_cell.length_c   1.000
_cell.angle_alpha   90.00
_cell.angle_beta   90.00
_cell.angle_gamma   90.00
#
_symmetry.space_group_name_H-M   'P 1'
#
loop_
_entity.id
_entity.type
_entity.pdbx_description
1 polymer ?
#
loop_
_entity_poly.entity_id
_entity_poly.type
_entity_poly.pdbx_seq_one_letter_code
_entity_poly.pdbx_strand_id
1 'polypeptide(L)'
;MAHPAAATPPDMLTVRDVLFGSTPNQVMVLRTTQDNLGQYYAEQRDTILIVIDRATGREQQYPVYRMRSEADFDIDPMGDRRIARAVPLANAVDPFALLTAAGGMPLIGDGDPPAEGWNTGTAADVDGVMVLTFADGRTARAPMAAILQQMDATLQTTAGVLGDYSRIAPIGTADLLSGRTHACRPISARRIDDRSGTAATAILRVDCEEDGDAGISLLTVLTMDSAADGSAAD
;
A
#
# COMPACT_ATOMS: atom_id res chain seq x y z
N MET A 1 13.28 -11.91 41.01
CA MET A 1 12.49 -10.67 40.88
C MET A 1 11.35 -10.99 39.94
N ALA A 2 10.09 -10.81 40.35
CA ALA A 2 8.95 -11.07 39.49
C ALA A 2 8.71 -9.83 38.64
N HIS A 3 8.83 -9.95 37.31
CA HIS A 3 8.39 -8.89 36.42
C HIS A 3 6.88 -8.75 36.55
N PRO A 4 6.33 -7.52 36.62
CA PRO A 4 4.89 -7.33 36.59
C PRO A 4 4.33 -8.00 35.32
N ALA A 5 3.22 -8.72 35.46
CA ALA A 5 2.52 -9.29 34.32
C ALA A 5 2.07 -8.14 33.40
N ALA A 6 2.82 -7.90 32.33
CA ALA A 6 2.40 -6.99 31.28
C ALA A 6 1.24 -7.65 30.52
N ALA A 7 0.16 -6.90 30.30
CA ALA A 7 -0.93 -7.37 29.44
C ALA A 7 -0.38 -7.57 28.02
N THR A 8 -0.65 -8.73 27.40
CA THR A 8 -0.32 -9.00 25.99
C THR A 8 -0.78 -7.82 25.14
N PRO A 9 0.07 -7.28 24.24
CA PRO A 9 -0.35 -6.18 23.38
C PRO A 9 -1.50 -6.63 22.48
N PRO A 10 -2.32 -5.69 21.98
CA PRO A 10 -3.24 -6.01 20.89
C PRO A 10 -2.45 -6.52 19.68
N ASP A 11 -3.00 -7.51 18.98
CA ASP A 11 -2.44 -7.94 17.70
C ASP A 11 -2.60 -6.81 16.68
N MET A 12 -1.48 -6.34 16.12
CA MET A 12 -1.49 -5.20 15.22
C MET A 12 -0.63 -5.51 14.01
N LEU A 13 -1.26 -5.41 12.84
CA LEU A 13 -0.61 -5.40 11.54
C LEU A 13 -0.91 -4.06 10.87
N THR A 14 0.09 -3.38 10.32
CA THR A 14 -0.11 -2.20 9.50
C THR A 14 0.30 -2.44 8.06
N VAL A 15 -0.37 -1.79 7.11
CA VAL A 15 -0.08 -1.86 5.68
C VAL A 15 0.09 -0.47 5.13
N ARG A 16 1.18 -0.23 4.39
CA ARG A 16 1.44 1.07 3.75
C ARG A 16 1.99 0.89 2.35
N ASP A 17 1.32 1.54 1.41
CA ASP A 17 1.76 1.64 0.02
C ASP A 17 2.55 2.93 -0.20
N VAL A 18 3.61 2.82 -1.01
CA VAL A 18 4.42 3.95 -1.49
C VAL A 18 4.65 3.81 -2.99
N LEU A 19 4.50 4.89 -3.75
CA LEU A 19 4.82 4.86 -5.18
C LEU A 19 6.31 4.59 -5.37
N PHE A 20 6.60 3.72 -6.33
CA PHE A 20 7.96 3.26 -6.59
C PHE A 20 8.40 3.58 -8.02
N GLY A 21 7.51 3.34 -8.99
CA GLY A 21 7.83 3.59 -10.38
C GLY A 21 6.62 3.51 -11.28
N SER A 22 6.82 3.81 -12.55
CA SER A 22 5.78 3.69 -13.55
C SER A 22 6.31 3.42 -14.94
N THR A 23 5.48 2.77 -15.75
CA THR A 23 5.65 2.62 -17.19
C THR A 23 4.40 3.20 -17.89
N PRO A 24 4.35 3.22 -19.23
CA PRO A 24 3.13 3.52 -19.97
C PRO A 24 1.91 2.70 -19.52
N ASN A 25 2.11 1.41 -19.22
CA ASN A 25 1.01 0.48 -18.96
C ASN A 25 0.83 0.14 -17.48
N GLN A 26 1.80 0.48 -16.62
CA GLN A 26 1.82 0.02 -15.24
C GLN A 26 2.17 1.14 -14.25
N VAL A 27 1.65 1.00 -13.03
CA VAL A 27 2.11 1.70 -11.84
C VAL A 27 2.73 0.66 -10.91
N MET A 28 3.88 0.97 -10.33
CA MET A 28 4.57 0.10 -9.39
C MET A 28 4.58 0.75 -8.01
N VAL A 29 4.22 -0.04 -7.01
CA VAL A 29 4.08 0.39 -5.61
C VAL A 29 4.90 -0.55 -4.73
N LEU A 30 5.58 -0.03 -3.72
CA LEU A 30 6.13 -0.83 -2.64
C LEU A 30 5.12 -0.84 -1.49
N ARG A 31 4.56 -2.01 -1.22
CA ARG A 31 3.72 -2.27 -0.05
C ARG A 31 4.60 -2.77 1.07
N THR A 32 4.57 -2.07 2.20
CA THR A 32 5.19 -2.53 3.44
C THR A 32 4.11 -3.01 4.40
N THR A 33 4.28 -4.19 4.97
CA THR A 33 3.51 -4.61 6.14
C THR A 33 4.39 -4.63 7.37
N GLN A 34 3.86 -4.22 8.51
CA GLN A 34 4.54 -4.30 9.80
C GLN A 34 3.61 -4.94 10.80
N ASP A 35 4.04 -6.04 11.39
CA ASP A 35 3.28 -6.80 12.35
C ASP A 35 4.04 -6.92 13.67
N ASN A 36 3.34 -6.76 14.80
CA ASN A 36 3.93 -6.88 16.13
C ASN A 36 4.03 -8.33 16.66
N LEU A 37 3.58 -9.33 15.90
CA LEU A 37 3.65 -10.76 16.27
C LEU A 37 2.91 -11.11 17.59
N GLY A 38 2.02 -10.23 18.06
CA GLY A 38 1.39 -10.33 19.38
C GLY A 38 2.35 -10.05 20.54
N GLN A 39 3.43 -9.29 20.32
CA GLN A 39 4.48 -9.00 21.29
C GLN A 39 4.91 -7.52 21.27
N TYR A 40 5.38 -6.99 22.40
CA TYR A 40 5.93 -5.62 22.46
C TYR A 40 7.34 -5.51 21.86
N TYR A 41 8.07 -6.62 21.87
CA TYR A 41 9.50 -6.64 21.59
C TYR A 41 9.87 -7.35 20.29
N ALA A 42 8.87 -7.89 19.59
CA ALA A 42 9.03 -8.56 18.31
C ALA A 42 8.27 -7.79 17.23
N GLU A 43 8.83 -7.75 16.03
CA GLU A 43 8.10 -7.33 14.84
C GLU A 43 8.55 -8.14 13.64
N GLN A 44 7.64 -8.30 12.68
CA GLN A 44 7.99 -8.70 11.33
C GLN A 44 7.64 -7.56 10.37
N ARG A 45 8.58 -7.25 9.48
CA ARG A 45 8.36 -6.32 8.38
C ARG A 45 8.55 -7.03 7.06
N ASP A 46 7.62 -6.81 6.17
CA ASP A 46 7.63 -7.35 4.82
C ASP A 46 7.53 -6.22 3.81
N THR A 47 8.23 -6.35 2.70
CA THR A 47 8.12 -5.47 1.54
C THR A 47 7.73 -6.31 0.33
N ILE A 48 6.71 -5.85 -0.38
CA ILE A 48 6.15 -6.49 -1.56
C ILE A 48 6.09 -5.43 -2.66
N LEU A 49 6.57 -5.78 -3.86
CA LEU A 49 6.34 -4.98 -5.04
C LEU A 49 4.97 -5.32 -5.63
N ILE A 50 4.12 -4.32 -5.76
CA ILE A 50 2.82 -4.40 -6.42
C ILE A 50 2.96 -3.76 -7.79
N VAL A 51 2.70 -4.54 -8.85
CA VAL A 51 2.62 -4.06 -10.23
C VAL A 51 1.14 -3.99 -10.62
N ILE A 52 0.66 -2.77 -10.85
CA ILE A 52 -0.74 -2.47 -11.14
C ILE A 52 -0.87 -2.12 -12.63
N ASP A 53 -1.68 -2.88 -13.36
CA ASP A 53 -2.03 -2.56 -14.74
C ASP A 53 -2.94 -1.33 -14.79
N ARG A 54 -2.55 -0.30 -15.55
CA ARG A 54 -3.26 0.98 -15.60
C ARG A 54 -4.63 0.91 -16.28
N ALA A 55 -4.82 -0.03 -17.19
CA ALA A 55 -6.05 -0.16 -17.95
C ALA A 55 -7.13 -0.93 -17.17
N THR A 56 -6.71 -1.94 -16.40
CA THR A 56 -7.61 -2.88 -15.73
C THR A 56 -7.62 -2.78 -14.21
N GLY A 57 -6.65 -2.07 -13.62
CA GLY A 57 -6.45 -2.03 -12.17
C GLY A 57 -5.97 -3.35 -11.57
N ARG A 58 -5.67 -4.37 -12.39
CA ARG A 58 -5.25 -5.69 -11.90
C ARG A 58 -3.84 -5.63 -11.32
N GLU A 59 -3.65 -6.32 -10.20
CA GLU A 59 -2.39 -6.33 -9.47
C GLU A 59 -1.65 -7.66 -9.63
N GLN A 60 -0.33 -7.57 -9.68
CA GLN A 60 0.59 -8.68 -9.47
C GLN A 60 1.52 -8.33 -8.31
N GLN A 61 1.71 -9.27 -7.39
CA GLN A 61 2.47 -9.04 -6.17
C GLN A 61 3.72 -9.92 -6.12
N TYR A 62 4.86 -9.30 -5.82
CA TYR A 62 6.16 -9.97 -5.78
C TYR A 62 6.82 -9.73 -4.42
N PRO A 63 7.20 -10.80 -3.68
CA PRO A 63 7.95 -10.63 -2.43
C PRO A 63 9.30 -9.95 -2.71
N VAL A 64 9.66 -8.95 -1.93
CA VAL A 64 10.95 -8.23 -2.07
C VAL A 64 11.86 -8.55 -0.89
N TYR A 65 11.36 -8.35 0.32
CA TYR A 65 12.17 -8.49 1.53
C TYR A 65 11.32 -8.83 2.74
N ARG A 66 11.85 -9.66 3.64
CA ARG A 66 11.27 -9.94 4.96
C ARG A 66 12.36 -9.79 6.01
N MET A 67 12.02 -9.10 7.08
CA MET A 67 12.86 -8.98 8.27
C MET A 67 12.04 -9.27 9.50
N ARG A 68 12.65 -9.97 10.45
CA ARG A 68 12.12 -10.19 11.79
C ARG A 68 13.07 -9.54 12.78
N SER A 69 12.55 -8.74 13.69
CA SER A 69 13.33 -8.06 14.72
C SER A 69 12.77 -8.35 16.11
N GLU A 70 13.62 -8.84 17.00
CA GLU A 70 13.27 -9.24 18.37
C GLU A 70 14.23 -8.61 19.37
N ALA A 71 13.80 -8.39 20.61
CA ALA A 71 14.70 -7.98 21.68
C ALA A 71 15.71 -9.08 22.03
N ASP A 72 16.93 -8.65 22.33
CA ASP A 72 18.03 -9.51 22.73
C ASP A 72 18.15 -9.52 24.26
N PHE A 73 17.33 -10.33 24.92
CA PHE A 73 17.30 -10.43 26.39
C PHE A 73 18.57 -11.05 27.00
N ASP A 74 19.39 -11.73 26.18
CA ASP A 74 20.66 -12.31 26.63
C ASP A 74 21.71 -11.21 26.83
N ILE A 75 21.72 -10.19 25.97
CA ILE A 75 22.65 -9.04 26.06
C ILE A 75 22.05 -7.89 26.86
N ASP A 76 20.74 -7.65 26.72
CA ASP A 76 20.03 -6.55 27.37
C ASP A 76 18.72 -7.02 27.99
N PRO A 77 18.72 -7.28 29.33
CA PRO A 77 17.52 -7.71 30.05
C PRO A 77 16.37 -6.71 30.04
N MET A 78 16.61 -5.44 29.69
CA MET A 78 15.54 -4.43 29.57
C MET A 78 14.83 -4.51 28.21
N GLY A 79 15.44 -5.17 27.21
CA GLY A 79 14.87 -5.36 25.88
C GLY A 79 14.99 -4.14 24.97
N ASP A 80 15.84 -3.16 25.29
CA ASP A 80 16.06 -1.97 24.46
C ASP A 80 16.91 -2.33 23.23
N ARG A 81 17.83 -3.28 23.36
CA ARG A 81 18.60 -3.82 22.25
C ARG A 81 17.76 -4.80 21.43
N ARG A 82 17.66 -4.53 20.12
CA ARG A 82 16.97 -5.39 19.16
C ARG A 82 17.93 -6.00 18.14
N ILE A 83 17.68 -7.24 17.74
CA ILE A 83 18.37 -7.91 16.64
C ILE A 83 17.38 -8.09 15.49
N ALA A 84 17.70 -7.46 14.36
CA ALA A 84 17.01 -7.69 13.10
C ALA A 84 17.70 -8.79 12.29
N ARG A 85 16.91 -9.72 11.74
CA ARG A 85 17.38 -10.81 10.87
C ARG A 85 16.55 -10.82 9.60
N ALA A 86 17.22 -10.88 8.46
CA ALA A 86 16.54 -11.16 7.20
C ALA A 86 15.98 -12.59 7.24
N VAL A 87 14.73 -12.75 6.83
CA VAL A 87 14.08 -14.06 6.68
C VAL A 87 14.07 -14.39 5.20
N PRO A 88 14.62 -15.54 4.77
CA PRO A 88 14.60 -15.93 3.37
C PRO A 88 13.17 -16.02 2.83
N LEU A 89 12.93 -15.38 1.69
CA LEU A 89 11.68 -15.46 0.94
C LEU A 89 11.90 -16.26 -0.34
N ALA A 90 11.02 -17.22 -0.60
CA ALA A 90 10.98 -17.88 -1.90
C ALA A 90 10.61 -16.84 -2.96
N ASN A 91 11.29 -16.88 -4.11
CA ASN A 91 11.01 -16.00 -5.25
C ASN A 91 11.15 -14.49 -4.95
N ALA A 92 11.99 -14.12 -3.97
CA ALA A 92 12.30 -12.72 -3.72
C ALA A 92 12.84 -12.03 -4.99
N VAL A 93 12.33 -10.85 -5.31
CA VAL A 93 12.74 -10.08 -6.49
C VAL A 93 13.48 -8.80 -6.10
N ASP A 94 14.34 -8.32 -7.00
CA ASP A 94 14.85 -6.95 -6.95
C ASP A 94 13.84 -6.02 -7.67
N PRO A 95 13.17 -5.10 -6.95
CA PRO A 95 12.18 -4.22 -7.57
C PRO A 95 12.80 -3.26 -8.58
N PHE A 96 14.06 -2.85 -8.41
CA PHE A 96 14.75 -1.99 -9.37
C PHE A 96 15.09 -2.72 -10.66
N ALA A 97 15.43 -4.00 -10.58
CA ALA A 97 15.64 -4.85 -11.75
C ALA A 97 14.34 -5.01 -12.55
N LEU A 98 13.20 -5.23 -11.87
CA LEU A 98 11.89 -5.30 -12.53
C LEU A 98 11.47 -3.97 -13.17
N LEU A 99 11.68 -2.85 -12.47
CA LEU A 99 11.40 -1.52 -13.02
C LEU A 99 12.25 -1.26 -14.27
N THR A 100 13.55 -1.56 -14.22
CA THR A 100 14.48 -1.37 -15.33
C THR A 100 14.11 -2.25 -16.51
N ALA A 101 13.79 -3.54 -16.27
CA ALA A 101 13.37 -4.47 -17.30
C ALA A 101 12.07 -4.03 -18.01
N ALA A 102 11.17 -3.36 -17.27
CA ALA A 102 9.94 -2.81 -17.81
C ALA A 102 10.14 -1.44 -18.52
N GLY A 103 11.36 -0.91 -18.57
CA GLY A 103 11.65 0.43 -19.11
C GLY A 103 10.99 1.55 -18.31
N GLY A 104 10.76 1.34 -17.02
CA GLY A 104 10.03 2.26 -16.16
C GLY A 104 10.86 3.41 -15.61
N MET A 105 10.16 4.46 -15.23
CA MET A 105 10.71 5.62 -14.54
C MET A 105 10.52 5.48 -13.03
N PRO A 106 11.54 5.75 -12.21
CA PRO A 106 11.40 5.75 -10.77
C PRO A 106 10.53 6.93 -10.32
N LEU A 107 9.61 6.65 -9.41
CA LEU A 107 8.71 7.61 -8.78
C LEU A 107 9.01 7.62 -7.28
N ILE A 108 10.22 8.04 -6.90
CA ILE A 108 10.62 8.02 -5.49
C ILE A 108 9.97 9.21 -4.77
N GLY A 109 9.08 8.95 -3.81
CA GLY A 109 8.64 9.96 -2.85
C GLY A 109 7.32 9.65 -2.15
N ASP A 110 7.37 9.54 -0.83
CA ASP A 110 6.20 9.49 0.07
C ASP A 110 5.91 10.87 0.71
N GLY A 111 6.44 11.94 0.11
CA GLY A 111 6.26 13.33 0.51
C GLY A 111 6.41 14.27 -0.70
N ASP A 112 5.52 15.25 -0.82
CA ASP A 112 5.61 16.32 -1.83
C ASP A 112 6.80 17.27 -1.59
N PRO A 113 7.26 18.05 -2.59
CA PRO A 113 6.67 18.27 -3.91
C PRO A 113 7.37 17.49 -5.04
N PRO A 114 6.69 17.35 -6.18
CA PRO A 114 7.02 16.32 -7.15
C PRO A 114 8.24 16.68 -8.00
N ALA A 115 8.94 15.64 -8.46
CA ALA A 115 9.60 15.73 -9.77
C ALA A 115 8.57 16.26 -10.79
N GLU A 116 8.91 17.28 -11.59
CA GLU A 116 8.01 17.91 -12.57
C GLU A 116 6.99 16.92 -13.20
N GLY A 117 5.68 17.18 -13.04
CA GLY A 117 4.63 16.41 -13.74
C GLY A 117 3.59 15.71 -12.86
N TRP A 118 3.57 15.92 -11.54
CA TRP A 118 2.47 15.43 -10.71
C TRP A 118 1.43 16.52 -10.51
N ASN A 119 0.17 16.16 -10.73
CA ASN A 119 -0.97 17.04 -10.46
C ASN A 119 -1.68 16.55 -9.20
N THR A 120 -1.67 17.36 -8.15
CA THR A 120 -2.41 17.08 -6.91
C THR A 120 -3.90 17.36 -7.14
N GLY A 121 -4.75 16.45 -6.68
CA GLY A 121 -6.20 16.60 -6.77
C GLY A 121 -6.87 16.62 -5.41
N THR A 122 -8.16 16.94 -5.42
CA THR A 122 -9.07 16.72 -4.30
C THR A 122 -9.84 15.42 -4.51
N ALA A 123 -10.20 14.76 -3.42
CA ALA A 123 -11.04 13.57 -3.40
C ALA A 123 -12.32 13.87 -2.63
N ALA A 124 -13.48 13.52 -3.19
CA ALA A 124 -14.77 13.67 -2.54
C ALA A 124 -15.63 12.43 -2.81
N ASP A 125 -16.35 11.96 -1.79
CA ASP A 125 -17.44 11.01 -1.97
C ASP A 125 -18.73 11.78 -2.27
N VAL A 126 -19.28 11.55 -3.46
CA VAL A 126 -20.53 12.12 -3.94
C VAL A 126 -21.51 10.97 -4.19
N ASP A 127 -22.45 10.78 -3.27
CA ASP A 127 -23.48 9.74 -3.33
C ASP A 127 -22.94 8.32 -3.55
N GLY A 128 -21.83 7.97 -2.89
CA GLY A 128 -21.19 6.65 -2.99
C GLY A 128 -20.25 6.51 -4.19
N VAL A 129 -19.98 7.60 -4.91
CA VAL A 129 -18.99 7.66 -5.98
C VAL A 129 -17.83 8.53 -5.54
N MET A 130 -16.63 7.96 -5.53
CA MET A 130 -15.40 8.70 -5.33
C MET A 130 -15.10 9.51 -6.59
N VAL A 131 -15.01 10.83 -6.44
CA VAL A 131 -14.68 11.78 -7.49
C VAL A 131 -13.35 12.45 -7.16
N LEU A 132 -12.38 12.27 -8.06
CA LEU A 132 -11.09 12.96 -8.00
C LEU A 132 -11.12 14.13 -8.97
N THR A 133 -10.77 15.33 -8.49
CA THR A 133 -10.70 16.54 -9.32
C THR A 133 -9.29 17.12 -9.29
N PHE A 134 -8.68 17.31 -10.46
CA PHE A 134 -7.31 17.83 -10.59
C PHE A 134 -7.30 19.31 -10.99
N ALA A 135 -6.15 19.97 -10.84
CA ALA A 135 -6.03 21.41 -11.06
C ALA A 135 -6.39 21.88 -12.48
N ASP A 136 -6.31 20.99 -13.48
CA ASP A 136 -6.68 21.26 -14.87
C ASP A 136 -8.13 20.92 -15.20
N GLY A 137 -8.95 20.62 -14.18
CA GLY A 137 -10.38 20.31 -14.32
C GLY A 137 -10.68 18.88 -14.76
N ARG A 138 -9.67 18.05 -15.06
CA ARG A 138 -9.91 16.64 -15.39
C ARG A 138 -10.35 15.88 -14.14
N THR A 139 -11.20 14.87 -14.35
CA THR A 139 -11.74 14.04 -13.28
C THR A 139 -11.43 12.56 -13.48
N ALA A 140 -11.40 11.83 -12.36
CA ALA A 140 -11.49 10.38 -12.33
C ALA A 140 -12.60 9.98 -11.36
N ARG A 141 -13.32 8.91 -11.68
CA ARG A 141 -14.48 8.47 -10.90
C ARG A 141 -14.47 6.97 -10.70
N ALA A 142 -14.82 6.52 -9.50
CA ALA A 142 -15.09 5.12 -9.25
C ALA A 142 -16.12 4.96 -8.12
N PRO A 143 -17.02 3.96 -8.18
CA PRO A 143 -17.88 3.64 -7.06
C PRO A 143 -17.04 3.30 -5.82
N MET A 144 -17.37 3.88 -4.66
CA MET A 144 -16.66 3.60 -3.41
C MET A 144 -16.70 2.10 -3.08
N ALA A 145 -17.83 1.43 -3.34
CA ALA A 145 -17.97 -0.01 -3.16
C ALA A 145 -16.96 -0.82 -3.99
N ALA A 146 -16.63 -0.37 -5.21
CA ALA A 146 -15.65 -1.03 -6.05
C ALA A 146 -14.22 -0.83 -5.52
N ILE A 147 -13.90 0.36 -5.00
CA ILE A 147 -12.62 0.65 -4.34
C ILE A 147 -12.45 -0.27 -3.12
N LEU A 148 -13.46 -0.34 -2.24
CA LEU A 148 -13.41 -1.20 -1.05
C LEU A 148 -13.28 -2.68 -1.41
N GLN A 149 -14.02 -3.15 -2.44
CA GLN A 149 -13.90 -4.53 -2.93
C GLN A 149 -12.50 -4.83 -3.47
N GLN A 150 -11.89 -3.89 -4.20
CA GLN A 150 -10.51 -4.02 -4.68
C GLN A 150 -9.52 -4.05 -3.50
N MET A 151 -9.73 -3.21 -2.48
CA MET A 151 -8.93 -3.19 -1.25
C MET A 151 -8.99 -4.54 -0.53
N ASP A 152 -10.17 -5.11 -0.33
CA ASP A 152 -10.31 -6.45 0.27
C ASP A 152 -9.57 -7.52 -0.55
N ALA A 153 -9.74 -7.52 -1.86
CA ALA A 153 -9.09 -8.50 -2.74
C ALA A 153 -7.56 -8.38 -2.73
N THR A 154 -7.01 -7.16 -2.71
CA THR A 154 -5.56 -6.96 -2.65
C THR A 154 -4.98 -7.34 -1.29
N LEU A 155 -5.71 -7.10 -0.20
CA LEU A 155 -5.30 -7.53 1.15
C LEU A 155 -5.30 -9.05 1.29
N GLN A 156 -6.30 -9.75 0.72
CA GLN A 156 -6.31 -11.22 0.67
C GLN A 156 -5.14 -11.77 -0.17
N THR A 157 -4.83 -11.14 -1.29
CA THR A 157 -3.65 -11.51 -2.11
C THR A 157 -2.36 -11.27 -1.32
N THR A 158 -2.27 -10.16 -0.59
CA THR A 158 -1.14 -9.82 0.29
C THR A 158 -0.96 -10.89 1.36
N ALA A 159 -2.04 -11.31 2.03
CA ALA A 159 -1.99 -12.40 3.00
C ALA A 159 -1.43 -13.70 2.40
N GLY A 160 -1.84 -14.04 1.18
CA GLY A 160 -1.32 -15.21 0.46
C GLY A 160 0.17 -15.12 0.14
N VAL A 161 0.68 -13.94 -0.25
CA VAL A 161 2.12 -13.70 -0.48
C VAL A 161 2.92 -13.76 0.81
N LEU A 162 2.37 -13.20 1.89
CA LEU A 162 3.02 -13.23 3.20
C LEU A 162 3.08 -14.65 3.77
N GLY A 163 2.02 -15.43 3.57
CA GLY A 163 1.80 -16.69 4.25
C GLY A 163 1.65 -16.52 5.76
N ASP A 164 1.45 -17.63 6.45
CA ASP A 164 1.46 -17.64 7.92
C ASP A 164 2.88 -17.78 8.44
N TYR A 165 3.15 -17.11 9.56
CA TYR A 165 4.42 -17.15 10.27
C TYR A 165 4.19 -17.28 11.78
N SER A 166 5.23 -17.66 12.52
CA SER A 166 5.11 -17.92 13.95
C SER A 166 4.83 -16.62 14.73
N ARG A 167 3.71 -16.64 15.45
CA ARG A 167 3.19 -15.60 16.36
C ARG A 167 2.85 -16.21 17.72
N ILE A 168 2.57 -15.37 18.73
CA ILE A 168 2.01 -15.83 20.01
C ILE A 168 0.56 -16.26 19.84
N ALA A 169 -0.27 -15.39 19.27
CA ALA A 169 -1.67 -15.68 19.05
C ALA A 169 -1.84 -16.69 17.89
N PRO A 170 -2.78 -17.63 17.98
CA PRO A 170 -3.05 -18.61 16.92
C PRO A 170 -3.91 -18.01 15.80
N ILE A 171 -3.54 -16.82 15.32
CA ILE A 171 -4.21 -16.08 14.24
C ILE A 171 -3.28 -16.00 13.03
N GLY A 172 -3.83 -16.20 11.84
CA GLY A 172 -3.07 -16.13 10.59
C GLY A 172 -2.95 -14.71 10.05
N THR A 173 -2.10 -14.54 9.04
CA THR A 173 -1.98 -13.25 8.34
C THR A 173 -3.28 -12.88 7.62
N ALA A 174 -4.01 -13.88 7.11
CA ALA A 174 -5.31 -13.67 6.47
C ALA A 174 -6.35 -13.13 7.45
N ASP A 175 -6.39 -13.63 8.69
CA ASP A 175 -7.32 -13.16 9.71
C ASP A 175 -7.06 -11.68 10.05
N LEU A 176 -5.78 -11.32 10.20
CA LEU A 176 -5.31 -9.97 10.50
C LEU A 176 -5.51 -8.95 9.38
N LEU A 177 -5.73 -9.41 8.15
CA LEU A 177 -5.99 -8.54 7.01
C LEU A 177 -7.46 -8.54 6.61
N SER A 178 -8.22 -9.55 7.03
CA SER A 178 -9.65 -9.66 6.75
C SER A 178 -10.46 -8.61 7.51
N GLY A 179 -11.48 -8.05 6.87
CA GLY A 179 -12.42 -7.13 7.51
C GLY A 179 -11.84 -5.78 7.94
N ARG A 180 -10.62 -5.42 7.51
CA ARG A 180 -9.98 -4.15 7.91
C ARG A 180 -10.25 -2.98 6.96
N THR A 181 -11.26 -3.14 6.10
CA THR A 181 -11.79 -2.10 5.22
C THR A 181 -12.99 -1.36 5.81
N HIS A 182 -13.17 -1.47 7.13
CA HIS A 182 -14.14 -0.67 7.87
C HIS A 182 -13.60 0.76 8.10
N ALA A 183 -14.47 1.76 8.04
CA ALA A 183 -14.14 3.18 8.28
C ALA A 183 -12.99 3.75 7.40
N CYS A 184 -12.93 3.37 6.14
CA CYS A 184 -11.94 3.93 5.20
C CYS A 184 -12.32 5.35 4.73
N ARG A 185 -11.31 6.20 4.54
CA ARG A 185 -11.47 7.54 3.97
C ARG A 185 -10.36 7.87 2.95
N PRO A 186 -10.66 8.66 1.91
CA PRO A 186 -9.64 9.15 1.00
C PRO A 186 -8.75 10.17 1.72
N ILE A 187 -7.43 10.10 1.53
CA ILE A 187 -6.46 11.02 2.13
C ILE A 187 -5.83 11.95 1.10
N SER A 188 -5.53 11.42 -0.08
CA SER A 188 -4.93 12.23 -1.14
C SER A 188 -5.28 11.67 -2.52
N ALA A 189 -5.37 12.58 -3.48
CA ALA A 189 -5.52 12.25 -4.89
C ALA A 189 -4.34 12.83 -5.66
N ARG A 190 -3.76 12.02 -6.53
CA ARG A 190 -2.64 12.40 -7.38
C ARG A 190 -2.89 11.91 -8.80
N ARG A 191 -2.34 12.61 -9.78
CA ARG A 191 -2.34 12.16 -11.18
C ARG A 191 -0.92 12.05 -11.68
N ILE A 192 -0.64 10.93 -12.34
CA ILE A 192 0.58 10.73 -13.11
C ILE A 192 0.26 11.06 -14.56
N ASP A 193 0.81 12.18 -15.03
CA ASP A 193 0.82 12.53 -16.45
C ASP A 193 2.06 11.89 -17.09
N ASP A 194 1.85 10.97 -18.02
CA ASP A 194 2.96 10.37 -18.75
C ASP A 194 3.31 11.23 -19.97
N ARG A 195 4.57 11.68 -20.03
CA ARG A 195 5.12 12.43 -21.17
C ARG A 195 5.22 11.57 -22.45
N SER A 196 5.07 10.25 -22.34
CA SER A 196 5.08 9.31 -23.47
C SER A 196 3.79 9.36 -24.34
N GLY A 197 2.77 10.11 -23.92
CA GLY A 197 1.48 10.20 -24.62
C GLY A 197 0.47 9.13 -24.18
N THR A 198 0.80 8.35 -23.14
CA THR A 198 -0.14 7.39 -22.55
C THR A 198 -1.21 8.10 -21.72
N ALA A 199 -2.38 7.50 -21.61
CA ALA A 199 -3.47 8.06 -20.80
C ALA A 199 -3.00 8.31 -19.37
N ALA A 200 -3.26 9.53 -18.88
CA ALA A 200 -2.97 9.90 -17.51
C ALA A 200 -3.66 8.93 -16.54
N THR A 201 -3.03 8.69 -15.39
CA THR A 201 -3.54 7.76 -14.38
C THR A 201 -3.79 8.49 -13.08
N ALA A 202 -5.00 8.36 -12.55
CA ALA A 202 -5.31 8.89 -11.24
C ALA A 202 -4.98 7.86 -10.16
N ILE A 203 -4.48 8.34 -9.03
CA ILE A 203 -4.08 7.54 -7.89
C ILE A 203 -4.76 8.14 -6.67
N LEU A 204 -5.46 7.29 -5.94
CA LEU A 204 -6.12 7.61 -4.68
C LEU A 204 -5.40 6.91 -3.54
N ARG A 205 -4.99 7.65 -2.51
CA ARG A 205 -4.63 7.06 -1.22
C ARG A 205 -5.87 6.94 -0.36
N VAL A 206 -6.14 5.74 0.12
CA VAL A 206 -7.24 5.44 1.07
C VAL A 206 -6.61 4.93 2.36
N ASP A 207 -6.99 5.55 3.47
CA ASP A 207 -6.61 5.09 4.80
C ASP A 207 -7.83 4.50 5.50
N CYS A 208 -7.65 3.35 6.14
CA CYS A 208 -8.64 2.72 7.01
C CYS A 208 -8.09 2.72 8.44
N GLU A 209 -8.87 3.29 9.35
CA GLU A 209 -8.53 3.37 10.78
C GLU A 209 -9.09 2.14 11.51
N GLU A 210 -8.31 1.61 12.44
CA GLU A 210 -8.78 0.64 13.43
C GLU A 210 -8.50 1.21 14.82
N ASP A 211 -9.56 1.38 15.62
CA ASP A 211 -9.50 1.83 17.02
C ASP A 211 -8.64 3.09 17.30
N GLY A 212 -8.53 4.00 16.32
CA GLY A 212 -7.85 5.29 16.45
C GLY A 212 -6.43 5.34 15.88
N ASP A 213 -5.89 4.24 15.37
CA ASP A 213 -4.63 4.20 14.64
C ASP A 213 -4.85 3.82 13.17
N ALA A 214 -4.07 4.43 12.26
CA ALA A 214 -4.14 4.11 10.83
C ALA A 214 -3.52 2.71 10.60
N GLY A 215 -4.39 1.71 10.44
CA GLY A 215 -3.98 0.33 10.22
C GLY A 215 -3.60 0.04 8.77
N ILE A 216 -4.29 0.64 7.81
CA ILE A 216 -4.13 0.32 6.39
C ILE A 216 -4.12 1.60 5.56
N SER A 217 -3.10 1.80 4.75
CA SER A 217 -2.97 2.91 3.82
C SER A 217 -2.58 2.38 2.43
N LEU A 218 -3.56 2.28 1.53
CA LEU A 218 -3.39 1.69 0.20
C LEU A 218 -3.48 2.72 -0.91
N LEU A 219 -2.77 2.48 -2.00
CA LEU A 219 -2.87 3.25 -3.23
C LEU A 219 -3.76 2.51 -4.24
N THR A 220 -4.84 3.14 -4.66
CA THR A 220 -5.76 2.63 -5.68
C THR A 220 -5.57 3.41 -6.98
N VAL A 221 -5.44 2.68 -8.09
CA VAL A 221 -5.36 3.27 -9.43
C VAL A 221 -6.77 3.39 -10.03
N LEU A 222 -7.13 4.60 -10.46
CA LEU A 222 -8.39 4.89 -11.13
C LEU A 222 -8.15 5.30 -12.58
N THR A 223 -9.05 4.88 -13.47
CA THR A 223 -9.07 5.34 -14.86
C THR A 223 -9.61 6.76 -14.92
N MET A 224 -8.92 7.64 -15.65
CA MET A 224 -9.42 8.98 -15.94
C MET A 224 -10.65 8.89 -16.83
N ASP A 225 -11.62 9.79 -16.62
CA ASP A 225 -12.70 9.95 -17.59
C ASP A 225 -12.07 10.36 -18.93
N SER A 226 -12.47 9.72 -20.03
CA SER A 226 -12.10 10.25 -21.35
C SER A 226 -12.63 11.67 -21.42
N ALA A 227 -11.77 12.65 -21.72
CA ALA A 227 -12.23 14.00 -22.00
C ALA A 227 -13.34 13.86 -23.03
N ALA A 228 -14.58 14.18 -22.67
CA ALA A 228 -15.65 14.22 -23.65
C ALA A 228 -15.15 15.18 -24.72
N ASP A 229 -14.92 14.69 -25.94
CA ASP A 229 -14.46 15.49 -27.06
C ASP A 229 -15.44 16.66 -27.19
N GLY A 230 -15.05 17.79 -26.61
CA GLY A 230 -15.73 19.07 -26.72
C GLY A 230 -15.49 19.61 -28.10
N SER A 231 -16.00 18.90 -29.13
CA SER A 231 -16.30 19.46 -30.43
C SER A 231 -17.42 20.48 -30.23
N ALA A 232 -17.06 21.65 -29.69
CA ALA A 232 -17.75 22.88 -30.02
C ALA A 232 -17.51 23.09 -31.52
N ALA A 233 -18.44 22.58 -32.32
CA ALA A 233 -18.59 23.03 -33.69
C ALA A 233 -19.05 24.49 -33.62
N ASP A 234 -18.12 25.39 -33.90
CA ASP A 234 -18.44 26.76 -34.35
C ASP A 234 -19.06 26.72 -35.75
#